data_AF-A0A2H9SBB8-F1
#
_entry.id   AF-A0A2H9SBB8-F1
#
_cell.length_a   1.000
_cell.length_b   1.000
_cell.length_c   1.000
_cell.angle_alpha   90.00
_cell.angle_beta   90.00
_cell.angle_gamma   90.00
#
_symmetry.space_group_name_H-M   'P 1'
#
loop_
_entity.id
_entity.type
_entity.pdbx_description
1 polymer ?
#
loop_
_entity_poly.entity_id
_entity_poly.type
_entity_poly.pdbx_seq_one_letter_code
_entity_poly.pdbx_strand_id
1 'polypeptide(L)'
;ATWNFIEPHLSDLPNFKAFRKKYEWSALECDVRPVHSAASWTTAFSGLSPEQHGLTDFLMKKEDIKELESRKIFVWDEAEDSVVMGVPSSLPPLTKNYYDENWVKNVLSIKAEEMFESTKHNVQECKRILSTRKPGLLISIFMETDRAQHVYWTDKKQLLKHYQSCDKALGELAPFLEKEDFLVMSDHG
;
A
#
# COMPACT_ATOMS: atom_id res chain seq x y z
N ALA A 1 -0.86 3.56 8.06
CA ALA A 1 0.01 3.15 9.19
C ALA A 1 0.45 4.39 9.97
N THR A 2 0.56 4.33 11.29
CA THR A 2 0.82 5.54 12.11
C THR A 2 2.09 5.46 12.93
N TRP A 3 2.88 6.55 12.91
CA TRP A 3 4.07 6.67 13.76
C TRP A 3 3.72 6.57 15.25
N ASN A 4 2.55 7.08 15.66
CA ASN A 4 2.07 7.00 17.04
C ASN A 4 1.98 5.57 17.59
N PHE A 5 1.83 4.57 16.71
CA PHE A 5 1.83 3.16 17.09
C PHE A 5 3.18 2.48 16.83
N ILE A 6 3.86 2.82 15.74
CA ILE A 6 5.16 2.22 15.39
C ILE A 6 6.24 2.61 16.41
N GLU A 7 6.34 3.89 16.77
CA GLU A 7 7.44 4.39 17.61
C GLU A 7 7.51 3.74 19.00
N PRO A 8 6.40 3.61 19.76
CA PRO A 8 6.42 2.95 21.05
C PRO A 8 6.74 1.46 20.98
N HIS A 9 6.57 0.82 19.81
CA HIS A 9 6.72 -0.63 19.61
C HIS A 9 7.95 -1.02 18.78
N LEU A 10 8.90 -0.11 18.53
CA LEU A 10 10.11 -0.41 17.74
C LEU A 10 10.96 -1.57 18.29
N SER A 11 10.85 -1.90 19.59
CA SER A 11 11.46 -3.11 20.16
C SER A 11 10.93 -4.40 19.54
N ASP A 12 9.65 -4.40 19.17
CA ASP A 12 8.90 -5.54 18.64
C ASP A 12 8.81 -5.53 17.11
N LEU A 13 9.34 -4.49 16.47
CA LEU A 13 9.35 -4.25 15.03
C LEU A 13 10.80 -4.13 14.51
N PRO A 14 11.57 -5.23 14.52
CA PRO A 14 13.00 -5.20 14.24
C PRO A 14 13.35 -4.73 12.82
N ASN A 15 12.50 -4.99 11.83
CA ASN A 15 12.77 -4.59 10.45
C ASN A 15 12.51 -3.08 10.25
N PHE A 16 11.42 -2.53 10.78
CA PHE A 16 11.19 -1.09 10.82
C PHE A 16 12.33 -0.36 11.56
N LYS A 17 12.75 -0.91 12.71
CA LYS A 17 13.89 -0.36 13.46
C LYS A 17 15.19 -0.39 12.65
N ALA A 18 15.45 -1.47 11.92
CA ALA A 18 16.62 -1.60 11.07
C ALA A 18 16.57 -0.61 9.88
N PHE A 19 15.42 -0.49 9.23
CA PHE A 19 15.21 0.43 8.10
C PHE A 19 15.41 1.88 8.53
N ARG A 20 14.84 2.31 9.66
CA ARG A 20 15.04 3.67 10.22
C ARG A 20 16.50 3.99 10.52
N LYS A 21 17.32 2.98 10.82
CA LYS A 21 18.75 3.16 11.09
C LYS A 21 19.58 3.19 9.79
N LYS A 22 19.13 2.46 8.76
CA LYS A 22 19.90 2.24 7.53
C LYS A 22 19.55 3.24 6.43
N TYR A 23 18.33 3.72 6.38
CA TYR A 23 17.80 4.57 5.30
C TYR A 23 17.27 5.90 5.83
N GLU A 24 17.25 6.90 4.94
CA GLU A 24 16.58 8.16 5.19
C GLU A 24 15.08 7.95 5.36
N TRP A 25 14.50 8.63 6.34
CA TRP A 25 13.07 8.57 6.61
C TRP A 25 12.59 9.87 7.25
N SER A 26 11.32 10.21 7.01
CA SER A 26 10.66 11.34 7.65
C SER A 26 9.17 11.04 7.85
N ALA A 27 8.51 11.85 8.68
CA ALA A 27 7.05 11.90 8.66
C ALA A 27 6.60 12.61 7.37
N LEU A 28 5.65 12.00 6.67
CA LEU A 28 4.97 12.61 5.53
C LEU A 28 3.69 13.29 6.03
N GLU A 29 3.57 14.60 5.80
CA GLU A 29 2.34 15.32 6.13
C GLU A 29 1.31 15.11 5.02
N CYS A 30 0.12 14.61 5.36
CA CYS A 30 -0.98 14.39 4.43
C CYS A 30 -2.02 15.51 4.56
N ASP A 31 -1.93 16.49 3.66
CA ASP A 31 -2.86 17.62 3.57
C ASP A 31 -4.04 17.36 2.60
N VAL A 32 -4.11 16.15 2.02
CA VAL A 32 -5.21 15.72 1.14
C VAL A 32 -6.55 15.78 1.87
N ARG A 33 -7.56 16.38 1.24
CA ARG A 33 -8.92 16.48 1.77
C ARG A 33 -9.94 15.95 0.74
N PRO A 34 -10.81 15.00 1.11
CA PRO A 34 -10.93 14.35 2.42
C PRO A 34 -9.73 13.43 2.74
N VAL A 35 -9.42 13.26 4.03
CA VAL A 35 -8.38 12.30 4.46
C VAL A 35 -8.96 10.90 4.33
N HIS A 36 -8.70 10.27 3.18
CA HIS A 36 -9.31 9.01 2.80
C HIS A 36 -8.41 8.30 1.80
N SER A 37 -8.19 6.98 1.95
CA SER A 37 -7.24 6.24 1.12
C SER A 37 -7.48 6.40 -0.38
N ALA A 38 -8.76 6.44 -0.79
CA ALA A 38 -9.12 6.62 -2.19
C ALA A 38 -8.51 7.91 -2.78
N ALA A 39 -8.72 9.03 -2.11
CA ALA A 39 -8.21 10.33 -2.51
C ALA A 39 -6.70 10.40 -2.33
N SER A 40 -6.19 9.98 -1.16
CA SER A 40 -4.77 10.06 -0.82
C SER A 40 -3.88 9.25 -1.76
N TRP A 41 -4.23 8.00 -2.10
CA TRP A 41 -3.44 7.22 -3.07
C TRP A 41 -3.52 7.79 -4.48
N THR A 42 -4.70 8.27 -4.89
CA THR A 42 -4.86 8.88 -6.21
C THR A 42 -4.02 10.15 -6.32
N THR A 43 -4.03 11.01 -5.29
CA THR A 43 -3.16 12.19 -5.20
C THR A 43 -1.69 11.79 -5.19
N ALA A 44 -1.29 10.82 -4.35
CA ALA A 44 0.11 10.40 -4.22
C ALA A 44 0.71 9.91 -5.55
N PHE A 45 -0.07 9.19 -6.35
CA PHE A 45 0.42 8.62 -7.60
C PHE A 45 0.15 9.48 -8.84
N SER A 46 -0.70 10.50 -8.78
CA SER A 46 -0.95 11.41 -9.90
C SER A 46 -0.31 12.79 -9.74
N GLY A 47 0.03 13.20 -8.52
CA GLY A 47 0.47 14.56 -8.21
C GLY A 47 -0.64 15.62 -8.31
N LEU A 48 -1.90 15.21 -8.45
CA LEU A 48 -3.06 16.08 -8.58
C LEU A 48 -3.86 16.14 -7.28
N SER A 49 -4.53 17.25 -7.01
CA SER A 49 -5.49 17.35 -5.91
C SER A 49 -6.76 16.54 -6.16
N PRO A 50 -7.55 16.22 -5.12
CA PRO A 50 -8.85 15.55 -5.28
C PRO A 50 -9.82 16.24 -6.23
N GLU A 51 -9.80 17.57 -6.31
CA GLU A 51 -10.58 18.35 -7.27
C GLU A 51 -10.11 18.12 -8.71
N GLN A 52 -8.79 18.07 -8.93
CA GLN A 52 -8.19 17.89 -10.25
C GLN A 52 -8.34 16.45 -10.78
N HIS A 53 -8.18 15.44 -9.94
CA HIS A 53 -8.38 14.05 -10.35
C HIS A 53 -9.84 13.58 -10.24
N GLY A 54 -10.69 14.30 -9.49
CA GLY A 54 -12.14 14.06 -9.41
C GLY A 54 -12.55 12.88 -8.53
N LEU A 55 -11.63 12.34 -7.72
CA LEU A 55 -11.87 11.16 -6.89
C LEU A 55 -11.87 11.55 -5.41
N THR A 56 -13.04 11.48 -4.79
CA THR A 56 -13.19 11.80 -3.36
C THR A 56 -13.62 10.60 -2.50
N ASP A 57 -14.01 9.48 -3.11
CA ASP A 57 -14.49 8.27 -2.44
C ASP A 57 -14.19 7.01 -3.28
N PHE A 58 -14.25 5.82 -2.69
CA PHE A 58 -13.99 4.53 -3.35
C PHE A 58 -15.10 4.10 -4.31
N LEU A 59 -16.33 4.57 -4.07
CA LEU A 59 -17.52 4.15 -4.82
C LEU A 59 -17.61 4.96 -6.12
N MET A 60 -17.09 4.36 -7.18
CA MET A 60 -17.13 4.89 -8.54
C MET A 60 -17.95 3.97 -9.44
N LYS A 61 -18.63 4.53 -10.44
CA LYS A 61 -19.21 3.70 -11.50
C LYS A 61 -18.08 3.13 -12.35
N LYS A 62 -18.34 2.02 -13.02
CA LYS A 62 -17.35 1.37 -13.89
C LYS A 62 -16.89 2.30 -15.02
N GLU A 63 -17.79 3.15 -15.50
CA GLU A 63 -17.50 4.16 -16.51
C GLU A 63 -16.53 5.22 -15.99
N ASP A 64 -16.72 5.68 -14.75
CA ASP A 64 -15.85 6.68 -14.11
C ASP A 64 -14.42 6.13 -13.88
N ILE A 65 -14.30 4.84 -13.50
CA ILE A 65 -13.00 4.17 -13.35
C ILE A 65 -12.28 4.12 -14.70
N LYS A 66 -12.99 3.71 -15.76
CA LYS A 66 -12.41 3.68 -17.11
C LYS A 66 -11.99 5.06 -17.60
N GLU A 67 -12.79 6.09 -17.30
CA GLU A 67 -12.43 7.47 -17.62
C GLU A 67 -11.14 7.86 -16.90
N LEU A 68 -11.04 7.60 -15.60
CA LEU A 68 -9.83 7.87 -14.82
C LEU A 68 -8.60 7.17 -15.39
N GLU A 69 -8.68 5.86 -15.68
CA GLU A 69 -7.60 5.09 -16.29
C GLU A 69 -7.21 5.63 -17.68
N SER A 70 -8.17 6.12 -18.46
CA SER A 70 -7.94 6.66 -19.79
C SER A 70 -7.13 7.96 -19.80
N ARG A 71 -7.17 8.72 -18.69
CA ARG A 71 -6.50 10.01 -18.57
C ARG A 71 -4.98 9.89 -18.49
N LYS A 72 -4.44 8.70 -18.18
CA LYS A 72 -3.00 8.43 -18.05
C LYS A 72 -2.27 9.44 -17.17
N ILE A 73 -2.84 9.73 -15.99
CA ILE A 73 -2.34 10.76 -15.07
C ILE A 73 -1.41 10.23 -13.99
N PHE A 74 -1.16 8.91 -13.96
CA PHE A 74 -0.43 8.30 -12.86
C PHE A 74 1.04 8.09 -13.20
N VAL A 75 1.90 8.07 -12.18
CA VAL A 75 3.34 7.83 -12.33
C VAL A 75 3.65 6.52 -13.06
N TRP A 76 2.80 5.50 -12.93
CA TRP A 76 2.96 4.25 -13.64
C TRP A 76 2.64 4.32 -15.13
N ASP A 77 2.03 5.40 -15.61
CA ASP A 77 1.79 5.65 -17.04
C ASP A 77 3.01 6.24 -17.74
N GLU A 78 3.90 6.89 -16.99
CA GLU A 78 5.16 7.44 -17.49
C GLU A 78 6.30 6.40 -17.51
N ALA A 79 6.18 5.32 -16.73
CA ALA A 79 7.16 4.24 -16.72
C ALA A 79 7.05 3.36 -17.98
N GLU A 80 8.20 3.02 -18.59
CA GLU A 80 8.26 2.16 -19.79
C GLU A 80 7.62 0.78 -19.54
N ASP A 81 7.92 0.15 -18.40
CA ASP A 81 7.21 -1.01 -17.89
C ASP A 81 6.85 -0.81 -16.42
N SER A 82 5.59 -1.06 -16.09
CA SER A 82 5.05 -0.90 -14.74
C SER A 82 4.18 -2.08 -14.34
N VAL A 83 4.24 -2.46 -13.07
CA VAL A 83 3.31 -3.38 -12.42
C VAL A 83 2.67 -2.67 -11.23
N VAL A 84 1.34 -2.64 -11.21
CA VAL A 84 0.58 -2.00 -10.13
C VAL A 84 -0.35 -3.03 -9.50
N MET A 85 -0.10 -3.35 -8.23
CA MET A 85 -0.83 -4.33 -7.45
C MET A 85 -1.84 -3.64 -6.52
N GLY A 86 -3.09 -3.55 -7.00
CA GLY A 86 -4.26 -3.32 -6.16
C GLY A 86 -4.26 -2.00 -5.40
N VAL A 87 -4.03 -0.87 -6.08
CA VAL A 87 -4.11 0.45 -5.45
C VAL A 87 -5.59 0.74 -5.10
N PRO A 88 -5.93 0.96 -3.81
CA PRO A 88 -7.31 1.09 -3.36
C PRO A 88 -7.87 2.50 -3.63
N SER A 89 -7.69 3.01 -4.85
CA SER A 89 -8.30 4.26 -5.30
C SER A 89 -9.80 4.10 -5.58
N SER A 90 -10.23 2.90 -5.98
CA SER A 90 -11.62 2.58 -6.31
C SER A 90 -11.93 1.13 -5.92
N LEU A 91 -13.19 0.72 -6.05
CA LEU A 91 -13.59 -0.68 -6.01
C LEU A 91 -14.21 -1.10 -7.36
N PRO A 92 -13.59 -2.02 -8.13
CA PRO A 92 -12.34 -2.74 -7.85
C PRO A 92 -11.11 -1.81 -7.79
N PRO A 93 -10.02 -2.24 -7.12
CA PRO A 93 -8.79 -1.46 -7.01
C PRO A 93 -8.12 -1.30 -8.37
N LEU A 94 -7.37 -0.21 -8.55
CA LEU A 94 -6.63 0.04 -9.78
C LEU A 94 -5.45 -0.93 -9.88
N THR A 95 -5.31 -1.56 -11.05
CA THR A 95 -4.20 -2.44 -11.36
C THR A 95 -3.64 -2.15 -12.75
N LYS A 96 -2.37 -2.49 -12.96
CA LYS A 96 -1.73 -2.38 -14.27
C LYS A 96 -0.76 -3.53 -14.46
N ASN A 97 -0.90 -4.23 -15.59
CA ASN A 97 -0.15 -5.44 -15.93
C ASN A 97 -0.11 -6.49 -14.80
N TYR A 98 -1.18 -6.55 -14.01
CA TYR A 98 -1.38 -7.43 -12.88
C TYR A 98 -2.87 -7.69 -12.72
N TYR A 99 -3.22 -8.93 -12.37
CA TYR A 99 -4.58 -9.33 -12.05
C TYR A 99 -4.55 -10.30 -10.87
N ASP A 100 -5.40 -10.04 -9.90
CA ASP A 100 -5.63 -10.90 -8.75
C ASP A 100 -7.09 -11.33 -8.75
N GLU A 101 -7.34 -12.61 -9.00
CA GLU A 101 -8.69 -13.17 -8.99
C GLU A 101 -9.34 -13.12 -7.60
N ASN A 102 -8.52 -13.05 -6.54
CA ASN A 102 -8.94 -13.02 -5.15
C ASN A 102 -8.83 -11.61 -4.53
N TRP A 103 -8.80 -10.55 -5.37
CA TRP A 103 -8.62 -9.17 -4.90
C TRP A 103 -9.63 -8.76 -3.81
N VAL A 104 -10.86 -9.28 -3.85
CA VAL A 104 -11.88 -8.97 -2.82
C VAL A 104 -11.38 -9.39 -1.44
N LYS A 105 -10.84 -10.60 -1.31
CA LYS A 105 -10.30 -11.09 -0.05
C LYS A 105 -9.04 -10.33 0.34
N ASN A 106 -8.17 -10.05 -0.62
CA ASN A 106 -6.86 -9.46 -0.35
C ASN A 106 -6.95 -7.96 -0.01
N VAL A 107 -7.88 -7.22 -0.65
CA VAL A 107 -8.05 -5.78 -0.44
C VAL A 107 -9.10 -5.46 0.63
N LEU A 108 -10.16 -6.28 0.77
CA LEU A 108 -11.28 -6.03 1.70
C LEU A 108 -11.31 -6.99 2.89
N SER A 109 -10.15 -7.48 3.34
CA SER A 109 -10.04 -8.37 4.49
C SER A 109 -10.57 -7.74 5.79
N ILE A 110 -11.29 -8.54 6.59
CA ILE A 110 -11.88 -8.10 7.86
C ILE A 110 -11.43 -9.00 9.02
N LYS A 111 -11.22 -10.29 8.79
CA LYS A 111 -10.74 -11.20 9.84
C LYS A 111 -9.22 -11.13 9.95
N ALA A 112 -8.69 -11.34 11.16
CA ALA A 112 -7.25 -11.31 11.40
C ALA A 112 -6.50 -12.26 10.45
N GLU A 113 -7.01 -13.49 10.27
CA GLU A 113 -6.39 -14.50 9.42
C GLU A 113 -6.35 -14.06 7.95
N GLU A 114 -7.42 -13.42 7.46
CA GLU A 114 -7.50 -12.90 6.10
C GLU A 114 -6.48 -11.76 5.88
N MET A 115 -6.28 -10.90 6.88
CA MET A 115 -5.29 -9.83 6.82
C MET A 115 -3.86 -10.40 6.73
N PHE A 116 -3.53 -11.39 7.57
CA PHE A 116 -2.22 -12.06 7.52
C PHE A 116 -1.98 -12.78 6.18
N GLU A 117 -3.02 -13.43 5.66
CA GLU A 117 -2.96 -14.11 4.36
C GLU A 117 -2.77 -13.11 3.21
N SER A 118 -3.46 -11.97 3.24
CA SER A 118 -3.30 -10.89 2.25
C SER A 118 -1.88 -10.33 2.23
N THR A 119 -1.30 -10.04 3.40
CA THR A 119 0.09 -9.58 3.49
C THR A 119 1.07 -10.63 2.95
N LYS A 120 0.87 -11.91 3.30
CA LYS A 120 1.71 -12.99 2.78
C LYS A 120 1.60 -13.11 1.25
N HIS A 121 0.38 -13.02 0.70
CA HIS A 121 0.13 -13.03 -0.74
C HIS A 121 0.88 -11.89 -1.43
N ASN A 122 0.76 -10.65 -0.93
CA ASN A 122 1.46 -9.50 -1.50
C ASN A 122 2.99 -9.66 -1.47
N VAL A 123 3.56 -10.20 -0.39
CA VAL A 123 5.00 -10.51 -0.32
C VAL A 123 5.39 -11.52 -1.40
N GLN A 124 4.63 -12.60 -1.54
CA GLN A 124 4.92 -13.65 -2.52
C GLN A 124 4.85 -13.12 -3.95
N GLU A 125 3.84 -12.32 -4.27
CA GLU A 125 3.69 -11.72 -5.59
C GLU A 125 4.78 -10.69 -5.89
N CYS A 126 5.14 -9.83 -4.93
CA CYS A 126 6.28 -8.92 -5.08
C CYS A 126 7.57 -9.68 -5.36
N LYS A 127 7.88 -10.73 -4.58
CA LYS A 127 9.06 -11.59 -4.80
C LYS A 127 9.04 -12.24 -6.18
N ARG A 128 7.88 -12.76 -6.60
CA ARG A 128 7.70 -13.38 -7.91
C ARG A 128 7.99 -12.37 -9.02
N ILE A 129 7.33 -11.21 -8.99
CA ILE A 129 7.45 -10.16 -10.01
C ILE A 129 8.89 -9.62 -10.09
N LEU A 130 9.51 -9.31 -8.94
CA LEU A 130 10.90 -8.82 -8.87
C LEU A 130 11.92 -9.88 -9.31
N SER A 131 11.61 -11.17 -9.16
CA SER A 131 12.51 -12.24 -9.61
C SER A 131 12.36 -12.57 -11.08
N THR A 132 11.15 -12.49 -11.64
CA THR A 132 10.86 -13.00 -13.00
C THR A 132 10.70 -11.92 -14.05
N ARG A 133 10.01 -10.82 -13.73
CA ARG A 133 9.66 -9.77 -14.70
C ARG A 133 10.57 -8.56 -14.62
N LYS A 134 10.91 -8.12 -13.40
CA LYS A 134 11.73 -6.92 -13.15
C LYS A 134 11.21 -5.68 -13.91
N PRO A 135 9.96 -5.25 -13.65
CA PRO A 135 9.43 -4.04 -14.28
C PRO A 135 10.25 -2.82 -13.86
N GLY A 136 10.25 -1.78 -14.69
CA GLY A 136 10.88 -0.49 -14.35
C GLY A 136 10.23 0.21 -13.16
N LEU A 137 8.95 -0.10 -12.88
CA LEU A 137 8.23 0.33 -11.68
C LEU A 137 7.36 -0.81 -11.13
N LEU A 138 7.47 -1.08 -9.83
CA LEU A 138 6.53 -1.94 -9.10
C LEU A 138 5.87 -1.15 -7.98
N ILE A 139 4.54 -1.13 -7.96
CA ILE A 139 3.73 -0.57 -6.87
C ILE A 139 2.92 -1.70 -6.25
N SER A 140 2.96 -1.79 -4.92
CA SER A 140 2.17 -2.75 -4.15
C SER A 140 1.74 -2.14 -2.83
N ILE A 141 0.46 -2.27 -2.49
CA ILE A 141 -0.14 -1.68 -1.28
C ILE A 141 -0.45 -2.77 -0.25
N PHE A 142 0.03 -2.57 0.98
CA PHE A 142 -0.24 -3.45 2.11
C PHE A 142 -1.32 -2.84 3.00
N MET A 143 -2.55 -3.33 2.88
CA MET A 143 -3.73 -2.79 3.59
C MET A 143 -3.82 -3.18 5.07
N GLU A 144 -3.06 -4.19 5.50
CA GLU A 144 -3.24 -4.84 6.81
C GLU A 144 -3.21 -3.87 8.00
N THR A 145 -2.26 -2.93 8.06
CA THR A 145 -2.17 -2.02 9.22
C THR A 145 -3.37 -1.08 9.34
N ASP A 146 -3.90 -0.59 8.23
CA ASP A 146 -5.11 0.24 8.20
C ASP A 146 -6.33 -0.56 8.65
N ARG A 147 -6.53 -1.74 8.04
CA ARG A 147 -7.64 -2.63 8.38
C ARG A 147 -7.59 -3.06 9.85
N ALA A 148 -6.41 -3.41 10.34
CA ALA A 148 -6.20 -3.81 11.72
C ALA A 148 -6.48 -2.67 12.69
N GLN A 149 -6.13 -1.41 12.36
CA GLN A 149 -6.50 -0.26 13.20
C GLN A 149 -8.02 -0.11 13.27
N HIS A 150 -8.75 -0.26 12.17
CA HIS A 150 -10.21 -0.18 12.21
C HIS A 150 -10.87 -1.25 13.09
N VAL A 151 -10.30 -2.47 13.12
CA VAL A 151 -10.91 -3.61 13.83
C VAL A 151 -10.40 -3.76 15.26
N TYR A 152 -9.10 -3.54 15.50
CA TYR A 152 -8.39 -3.89 16.74
C TYR A 152 -7.81 -2.68 17.48
N TRP A 153 -8.23 -1.44 17.20
CA TRP A 153 -7.68 -0.24 17.87
C TRP A 153 -7.75 -0.27 19.40
N THR A 154 -8.70 -0.99 20.00
CA THR A 154 -8.81 -1.18 21.46
C THR A 154 -8.00 -2.37 21.98
N ASP A 155 -7.77 -3.40 21.16
CA ASP A 155 -6.92 -4.55 21.48
C ASP A 155 -5.51 -4.33 20.95
N LYS A 156 -4.71 -3.58 21.72
CA LYS A 156 -3.32 -3.24 21.35
C LYS A 156 -2.44 -4.47 21.14
N LYS A 157 -2.72 -5.60 21.81
CA LYS A 157 -1.94 -6.84 21.66
C LYS A 157 -2.23 -7.48 20.31
N GLN A 158 -3.51 -7.57 19.93
CA GLN A 158 -3.88 -8.08 18.62
C GLN A 158 -3.40 -7.14 17.50
N LEU A 159 -3.55 -5.83 17.69
CA LEU A 159 -3.07 -4.83 16.75
C LEU A 159 -1.54 -4.95 16.50
N LEU A 160 -0.76 -5.14 17.57
CA LEU A 160 0.69 -5.31 17.45
C LEU A 160 1.07 -6.51 16.56
N LYS A 161 0.31 -7.62 16.60
CA LYS A 161 0.56 -8.77 15.72
C LYS A 161 0.43 -8.42 14.24
N HIS A 162 -0.51 -7.54 13.88
CA HIS A 162 -0.67 -7.06 12.50
C HIS A 162 0.50 -6.17 12.08
N TYR A 163 0.98 -5.30 12.96
CA TYR A 163 2.21 -4.53 12.70
C TYR A 163 3.44 -5.44 12.58
N GLN A 164 3.54 -6.49 13.39
CA GLN A 164 4.60 -7.51 13.28
C GLN A 164 4.54 -8.30 11.98
N SER A 165 3.33 -8.57 11.46
CA SER A 165 3.13 -9.19 10.14
C SER A 165 3.71 -8.31 9.03
N CYS A 166 3.37 -7.01 9.03
CA CYS A 166 3.94 -6.05 8.08
C CYS A 166 5.45 -5.81 8.27
N ASP A 167 5.95 -5.80 9.51
CA ASP A 167 7.39 -5.72 9.80
C ASP A 167 8.14 -6.91 9.19
N LYS A 168 7.60 -8.13 9.38
CA LYS A 168 8.16 -9.33 8.76
C LYS A 168 8.11 -9.26 7.24
N ALA A 169 7.01 -8.77 6.66
CA ALA A 169 6.89 -8.58 5.21
C ALA A 169 7.98 -7.62 4.68
N LEU A 170 8.24 -6.52 5.37
CA LEU A 170 9.32 -5.59 5.04
C LEU A 170 10.68 -6.29 5.07
N GLY A 171 10.97 -7.06 6.13
CA GLY A 171 12.21 -7.84 6.24
C GLY A 171 12.36 -8.89 5.13
N GLU A 172 11.27 -9.53 4.74
CA GLU A 172 11.25 -10.52 3.66
C GLU A 172 11.48 -9.92 2.27
N LEU A 173 11.06 -8.67 2.06
CA LEU A 173 11.25 -7.94 0.80
C LEU A 173 12.59 -7.17 0.76
N ALA A 174 13.19 -6.88 1.90
CA ALA A 174 14.44 -6.12 2.00
C ALA A 174 15.53 -6.59 1.01
N PRO A 175 15.86 -7.89 0.87
CA PRO A 175 16.90 -8.34 -0.06
C PRO A 175 16.64 -8.04 -1.54
N PHE A 176 15.38 -7.74 -1.90
CA PHE A 176 14.99 -7.31 -3.24
C PHE A 176 15.01 -5.79 -3.35
N LEU A 177 14.45 -5.09 -2.35
CA LEU A 177 14.43 -3.62 -2.30
C LEU A 177 15.84 -3.04 -2.28
N GLU A 178 16.77 -3.65 -1.54
CA GLU A 178 18.15 -3.16 -1.39
C GLU A 178 18.99 -3.19 -2.66
N LYS A 179 18.49 -3.81 -3.73
CA LYS A 179 19.16 -3.88 -5.03
C LYS A 179 18.71 -2.78 -5.99
N GLU A 180 17.64 -2.07 -5.65
CA GLU A 180 16.94 -1.12 -6.50
C GLU A 180 16.69 0.17 -5.71
N ASP A 181 16.24 1.22 -6.39
CA ASP A 181 15.66 2.38 -5.71
C ASP A 181 14.27 2.00 -5.18
N PHE A 182 13.98 2.32 -3.92
CA PHE A 182 12.71 1.99 -3.28
C PHE A 182 12.14 3.12 -2.44
N LEU A 183 10.82 3.13 -2.31
CA LEU A 183 10.07 4.01 -1.42
C LEU A 183 9.07 3.18 -0.62
N VAL A 184 9.04 3.36 0.70
CA VAL A 184 8.01 2.83 1.58
C VAL A 184 7.28 4.02 2.19
N MET A 185 5.98 4.11 1.97
CA MET A 185 5.15 5.22 2.44
C MET A 185 3.78 4.73 2.91
N SER A 186 3.07 5.64 3.57
CA SER A 186 1.67 5.46 3.95
C SER A 186 0.87 6.62 3.38
N ASP A 187 -0.38 6.38 3.00
CA ASP A 187 -1.33 7.39 2.55
C ASP A 187 -1.79 8.32 3.69
N HIS A 188 -2.05 7.74 4.87
CA HIS A 188 -2.40 8.44 6.10
C HIS A 188 -2.11 7.57 7.33
N GLY A 189 -2.35 8.13 8.53
CA GLY A 189 -2.19 7.45 9.82
C GLY A 189 -2.27 8.39 11.01
#